data_AF-A0A1W2LLB0-F1
#
_entry.id   AF-A0A1W2LLB0-F1
#
_cell.length_a   1.000
_cell.length_b   1.000
_cell.length_c   1.000
_cell.angle_alpha   90.00
_cell.angle_beta   90.00
_cell.angle_gamma   90.00
#
_symmetry.space_group_name_H-M   'P 1'
#
loop_
_entity.id
_entity.type
_entity.pdbx_description
1 polymer ?
#
loop_
_entity_poly.entity_id
_entity_poly.type
_entity_poly.pdbx_seq_one_letter_code
_entity_poly.pdbx_strand_id
1 'polypeptide(L)'
;MPGNLHATGVSMADNEPPQVFVTYAHDSPEHKERVRRFADFLHGRIGLEVHLDQWDDGERRDWSLWALKHLDTANFVVVIASPDYKRRAEGNAAFDEGRGSQFEAARIRDRLTRDLGGELKRILPVVFPQQSVDDIPNFLNPHSTTRYPVDVFTEEGVEDLLAAITGRARHQRPERGQWRGGATSTASPGKTSLATGLEWRACSDGIRTEGARINDVHYADSIVLRAAERLAFVEVDLGMAYRRLTSVAGVLDDAVEPFQVGHFRVLLDGRPSPEVKVALGRPAKIDVGVTGVLRLRLEFHRPGTTESKWLPELAWGDPVLE
;
A
#
# COMPACT_ATOMS: atom_id res chain seq x y z
N MET A 1 -37.31 -15.61 -2.51
CA MET A 1 -35.95 -15.84 -3.04
C MET A 1 -35.82 -15.09 -4.36
N PRO A 2 -35.28 -13.87 -4.39
CA PRO A 2 -34.91 -13.24 -5.65
C PRO A 2 -33.46 -13.62 -5.99
N GLY A 3 -33.28 -14.12 -7.21
CA GLY A 3 -32.03 -14.62 -7.75
C GLY A 3 -30.95 -13.55 -7.86
N ASN A 4 -29.71 -13.98 -7.60
CA ASN A 4 -28.50 -13.24 -7.94
C ASN A 4 -28.49 -12.93 -9.43
N LEU A 5 -28.62 -11.65 -9.77
CA LEU A 5 -28.15 -11.11 -11.04
C LEU A 5 -26.62 -11.22 -11.04
N HIS A 6 -26.09 -12.24 -11.72
CA HIS A 6 -24.70 -12.25 -12.10
C HIS A 6 -24.44 -11.05 -13.00
N ALA A 7 -23.61 -10.12 -12.52
CA ALA A 7 -22.94 -9.15 -13.37
C ALA A 7 -22.21 -9.93 -14.47
N THR A 8 -22.62 -9.74 -15.72
CA THR A 8 -21.90 -10.23 -16.88
C THR A 8 -20.58 -9.48 -16.97
N GLY A 9 -19.56 -9.99 -16.29
CA GLY A 9 -18.18 -9.74 -16.68
C GLY A 9 -18.02 -10.26 -18.10
N VAL A 10 -17.41 -9.46 -18.97
CA VAL A 10 -16.98 -9.92 -20.29
C VAL A 10 -16.02 -11.08 -20.04
N SER A 11 -16.52 -12.31 -20.23
CA SER A 11 -15.70 -13.51 -20.29
C SER A 11 -14.95 -13.45 -21.61
N MET A 12 -13.78 -12.81 -21.59
CA MET A 12 -12.80 -12.93 -22.66
C MET A 12 -12.46 -14.42 -22.77
N ALA A 13 -12.53 -14.99 -23.97
CA ALA A 13 -11.83 -16.25 -24.22
C ALA A 13 -10.35 -15.97 -23.93
N ASP A 14 -9.73 -16.70 -23.00
CA ASP A 14 -8.41 -16.41 -22.40
C ASP A 14 -7.22 -16.33 -23.39
N ASN A 15 -7.45 -16.31 -24.71
CA ASN A 15 -6.42 -16.45 -25.74
C ASN A 15 -6.44 -15.39 -26.87
N GLU A 16 -7.40 -14.45 -26.90
CA GLU A 16 -7.39 -13.35 -27.89
C GLU A 16 -7.02 -12.01 -27.25
N PRO A 17 -6.14 -11.21 -27.88
CA PRO A 17 -5.74 -9.91 -27.34
C PRO A 17 -6.94 -8.94 -27.33
N PRO A 18 -7.14 -8.15 -26.25
CA PRO A 18 -8.20 -7.16 -26.20
C PRO A 18 -8.11 -6.16 -27.34
N GLN A 19 -9.25 -5.90 -28.00
CA GLN A 19 -9.39 -4.86 -29.02
C GLN A 19 -9.52 -3.49 -28.35
N VAL A 20 -8.66 -2.56 -28.73
CA VAL A 20 -8.58 -1.21 -28.19
C VAL A 20 -8.73 -0.19 -29.31
N PHE A 21 -9.76 0.65 -29.22
CA PHE A 21 -9.91 1.78 -30.12
C PHE A 21 -9.33 3.04 -29.48
N VAL A 22 -8.41 3.72 -30.17
CA VAL A 22 -7.81 4.98 -29.69
C VAL A 22 -8.51 6.15 -30.38
N THR A 23 -9.17 7.00 -29.59
CA THR A 23 -9.78 8.25 -30.05
C THR A 23 -9.06 9.45 -29.45
N TYR A 24 -8.78 10.44 -30.30
CA TYR A 24 -8.03 11.64 -29.96
C TYR A 24 -8.36 12.78 -30.93
N ALA A 25 -7.98 14.00 -30.60
CA ALA A 25 -8.13 15.14 -31.49
C ALA A 25 -6.81 15.40 -32.22
N HIS A 26 -6.90 15.82 -33.50
CA HIS A 26 -5.73 16.20 -34.28
C HIS A 26 -5.27 17.62 -33.87
N ASP A 27 -4.87 17.83 -32.61
CA ASP A 27 -4.48 19.13 -32.03
C ASP A 27 -3.26 19.75 -32.73
N SER A 28 -2.15 19.01 -32.74
CA SER A 28 -0.89 19.43 -33.35
C SER A 28 -0.16 18.23 -33.98
N PRO A 29 0.77 18.44 -34.93
CA PRO A 29 1.59 17.37 -35.47
C PRO A 29 2.33 16.57 -34.38
N GLU A 30 2.85 17.24 -33.35
CA GLU A 30 3.54 16.63 -32.22
C GLU A 30 2.60 15.78 -31.37
N HIS A 31 1.36 16.23 -31.19
CA HIS A 31 0.33 15.45 -30.49
C HIS A 31 -0.05 14.20 -31.29
N LYS A 32 -0.30 14.35 -32.61
CA LYS A 32 -0.60 13.21 -33.51
C LYS A 32 0.51 12.16 -33.48
N GLU A 33 1.77 12.60 -33.58
CA GLU A 33 2.93 11.71 -33.52
C GLU A 33 3.06 11.02 -32.16
N ARG A 34 2.79 11.74 -31.06
CA ARG A 34 2.80 11.16 -29.71
C ARG A 34 1.73 10.08 -29.55
N VAL A 35 0.52 10.32 -30.03
CA VAL A 35 -0.57 9.32 -30.04
C VAL A 35 -0.20 8.11 -30.88
N ARG A 36 0.39 8.32 -32.07
CA ARG A 36 0.87 7.24 -32.93
C ARG A 36 1.91 6.37 -32.22
N ARG A 37 2.93 6.98 -31.61
CA ARG A 37 3.96 6.26 -30.85
C ARG A 37 3.39 5.49 -29.65
N PHE A 38 2.37 6.03 -29.00
CA PHE A 38 1.67 5.35 -27.92
C PHE A 38 0.92 4.12 -28.42
N ALA A 39 0.17 4.27 -29.52
CA ALA A 39 -0.53 3.15 -30.17
C ALA A 39 0.46 2.08 -30.67
N ASP A 40 1.56 2.48 -31.31
CA ASP A 40 2.64 1.59 -31.77
C ASP A 40 3.19 0.78 -30.58
N PHE A 41 3.35 1.41 -29.41
CA PHE A 41 3.81 0.76 -28.19
C PHE A 41 2.78 -0.23 -27.64
N LEU A 42 1.52 0.16 -27.49
CA LEU A 42 0.44 -0.73 -27.03
C LEU A 42 0.26 -1.94 -27.97
N HIS A 43 0.36 -1.73 -29.28
CA HIS A 43 0.22 -2.80 -30.26
C HIS A 43 1.47 -3.69 -30.35
N GLY A 44 2.62 -3.09 -30.65
CA GLY A 44 3.84 -3.83 -30.98
C GLY A 44 4.66 -4.29 -29.77
N ARG A 45 4.52 -3.66 -28.60
CA ARG A 45 5.27 -4.04 -27.39
C ARG A 45 4.41 -4.75 -26.35
N ILE A 46 3.20 -4.24 -26.08
CA ILE A 46 2.31 -4.87 -25.11
C ILE A 46 1.53 -6.05 -25.74
N GLY A 47 1.20 -5.97 -27.04
CA GLY A 47 0.45 -7.01 -27.74
C GLY A 47 -1.07 -6.85 -27.67
N LEU A 48 -1.57 -5.63 -27.50
CA LEU A 48 -3.00 -5.32 -27.64
C LEU A 48 -3.38 -5.20 -29.12
N GLU A 49 -4.61 -5.55 -29.49
CA GLU A 49 -5.11 -5.30 -30.84
C GLU A 49 -5.61 -3.85 -30.91
N VAL A 50 -4.77 -2.94 -31.40
CA VAL A 50 -5.06 -1.50 -31.38
C VAL A 50 -5.59 -1.05 -32.74
N HIS A 51 -6.63 -0.22 -32.71
CA HIS A 51 -7.17 0.45 -33.89
C HIS A 51 -6.94 1.95 -33.79
N LEU A 52 -6.22 2.50 -34.77
CA LEU A 52 -5.86 3.90 -34.88
C LEU A 52 -6.09 4.38 -36.31
N ASP A 53 -6.70 5.56 -36.47
CA ASP A 53 -7.01 6.16 -37.77
C ASP A 53 -5.76 6.35 -38.65
N GLN A 54 -4.62 6.69 -38.05
CA GLN A 54 -3.33 6.89 -38.71
C GLN A 54 -2.76 5.63 -39.40
N TRP A 55 -3.25 4.43 -39.08
CA TRP A 55 -2.81 3.19 -39.75
C TRP A 55 -3.76 2.76 -40.89
N ASP A 56 -4.91 3.43 -41.01
CA ASP A 56 -6.05 3.03 -41.85
C ASP A 56 -6.31 4.00 -43.02
N ASP A 57 -5.31 4.82 -43.38
CA ASP A 57 -5.41 5.93 -44.34
C ASP A 57 -5.07 5.58 -45.80
N GLY A 58 -4.71 4.31 -46.07
CA GLY A 58 -4.24 3.86 -47.39
C GLY A 58 -5.32 3.75 -48.48
N GLU A 59 -6.60 3.87 -48.13
CA GLU A 59 -7.72 3.74 -49.08
C GLU A 59 -8.84 4.76 -48.78
N ARG A 60 -9.66 5.07 -49.79
CA ARG A 60 -10.85 5.91 -49.59
C ARG A 60 -11.82 5.20 -48.65
N ARG A 61 -12.14 5.84 -47.52
CA ARG A 61 -12.96 5.28 -46.46
C ARG A 61 -14.07 6.21 -46.00
N ASP A 62 -15.19 5.63 -45.59
CA ASP A 62 -16.17 6.35 -44.78
C ASP A 62 -15.71 6.32 -43.32
N TRP A 63 -15.08 7.42 -42.89
CA TRP A 63 -14.56 7.57 -41.54
C TRP A 63 -15.64 7.49 -40.46
N SER A 64 -16.88 7.85 -40.77
CA SER A 64 -17.98 7.79 -39.80
C SER A 64 -18.37 6.33 -39.55
N LEU A 65 -18.50 5.52 -40.61
CA LEU A 65 -18.76 4.08 -40.48
C LEU A 65 -17.59 3.33 -39.86
N TRP A 66 -16.35 3.70 -40.20
CA TRP A 66 -15.16 3.11 -39.59
C TRP A 66 -15.09 3.37 -38.09
N ALA A 67 -15.32 4.62 -37.66
CA ALA A 67 -15.33 4.98 -36.25
C ALA A 67 -16.47 4.29 -35.49
N LEU A 68 -17.69 4.24 -36.07
CA LEU A 68 -18.81 3.51 -35.49
C LEU A 68 -18.49 2.03 -35.29
N LYS A 69 -17.90 1.38 -36.29
CA LYS A 69 -17.49 -0.03 -36.20
C LYS A 69 -16.59 -0.25 -35.00
N HIS A 70 -15.51 0.52 -34.86
CA HIS A 70 -14.55 0.34 -33.76
C HIS A 70 -15.12 0.75 -32.40
N LEU A 71 -15.93 1.81 -32.35
CA LEU A 71 -16.68 2.16 -31.15
C LEU A 71 -17.68 1.06 -30.74
N ASP A 72 -18.20 0.26 -31.66
CA ASP A 72 -19.11 -0.85 -31.37
C ASP A 72 -18.38 -2.15 -31.01
N THR A 73 -17.28 -2.47 -31.68
CA THR A 73 -16.59 -3.78 -31.53
C THR A 73 -15.46 -3.79 -30.51
N ALA A 74 -14.79 -2.66 -30.25
CA ALA A 74 -13.63 -2.65 -29.36
C ALA A 74 -14.02 -3.04 -27.92
N ASN A 75 -13.18 -3.82 -27.25
CA ASN A 75 -13.37 -4.13 -25.83
C ASN A 75 -13.15 -2.90 -24.96
N PHE A 76 -12.21 -2.03 -25.34
CA PHE A 76 -11.89 -0.78 -24.65
C PHE A 76 -11.76 0.38 -25.64
N VAL A 77 -12.10 1.59 -25.17
CA VAL A 77 -11.94 2.84 -25.91
C VAL A 77 -11.00 3.73 -25.12
N VAL A 78 -9.79 3.94 -25.62
CA VAL A 78 -8.80 4.83 -25.02
C VAL A 78 -9.02 6.24 -25.55
N VAL A 79 -9.33 7.15 -24.64
CA VAL A 79 -9.57 8.57 -24.95
C VAL A 79 -8.32 9.36 -24.57
N ILE A 80 -7.62 9.93 -25.56
CA ILE A 80 -6.44 10.76 -25.27
C ILE A 80 -6.91 12.18 -24.93
N ALA A 81 -6.64 12.62 -23.71
CA ALA A 81 -6.98 13.96 -23.25
C ALA A 81 -6.17 15.03 -23.98
N SER A 82 -6.85 16.06 -24.46
CA SER A 82 -6.24 17.27 -25.04
C SER A 82 -7.23 18.44 -25.01
N PRO A 83 -6.75 19.70 -25.02
CA PRO A 83 -7.62 20.88 -25.03
C PRO A 83 -8.64 20.87 -26.16
N ASP A 84 -8.23 20.52 -27.39
CA ASP A 84 -9.16 20.46 -28.52
C ASP A 84 -10.08 19.23 -28.44
N TYR A 85 -9.61 18.09 -27.92
CA TYR A 85 -10.48 16.94 -27.73
C TYR A 85 -11.61 17.28 -26.77
N LYS A 86 -11.32 17.89 -25.61
CA LYS A 86 -12.33 18.36 -24.66
C LYS A 86 -13.31 19.31 -25.33
N ARG A 87 -12.81 20.38 -25.95
CA ARG A 87 -13.65 21.41 -26.56
C ARG A 87 -14.60 20.83 -27.60
N ARG A 88 -14.10 19.94 -28.48
CA ARG A 88 -14.91 19.26 -29.50
C ARG A 88 -15.88 18.25 -28.88
N ALA A 89 -15.41 17.46 -27.92
CA ALA A 89 -16.20 16.45 -27.24
C ALA A 89 -17.31 17.03 -26.36
N GLU A 90 -17.23 18.30 -25.96
CA GLU A 90 -18.26 19.00 -25.20
C GLU A 90 -19.21 19.83 -26.08
N GLY A 91 -18.99 19.86 -27.39
CA GLY A 91 -19.80 20.65 -28.33
C GLY A 91 -19.46 22.15 -28.34
N ASN A 92 -18.27 22.52 -27.87
CA ASN A 92 -17.77 23.89 -27.84
C ASN A 92 -16.91 24.24 -29.08
N ALA A 93 -16.89 23.38 -30.09
CA ALA A 93 -16.21 23.61 -31.37
C ALA A 93 -17.20 23.98 -32.48
N ALA A 94 -16.72 24.68 -33.51
CA ALA A 94 -17.53 24.99 -34.68
C ALA A 94 -17.92 23.71 -35.45
N PHE A 95 -19.03 23.73 -36.18
CA PHE A 95 -19.56 22.55 -36.89
C PHE A 95 -18.64 22.01 -38.00
N ASP A 96 -17.72 22.84 -38.50
CA ASP A 96 -16.74 22.53 -39.53
C ASP A 96 -15.38 22.12 -38.99
N GLU A 97 -15.19 22.16 -37.67
CA GLU A 97 -13.90 21.92 -37.03
C GLU A 97 -13.83 20.53 -36.37
N GLY A 98 -12.89 19.68 -36.77
CA GLY A 98 -12.64 18.39 -36.08
C GLY A 98 -13.86 17.46 -36.03
N ARG A 99 -14.63 17.39 -37.13
CA ARG A 99 -15.89 16.63 -37.25
C ARG A 99 -15.80 15.17 -36.79
N GLY A 100 -14.66 14.51 -37.02
CA GLY A 100 -14.42 13.12 -36.56
C GLY A 100 -14.51 13.01 -35.03
N SER A 101 -13.68 13.76 -34.31
CA SER A 101 -13.70 13.77 -32.83
C SER A 101 -15.03 14.26 -32.25
N GLN A 102 -15.74 15.19 -32.90
CA GLN A 102 -17.10 15.58 -32.47
C GLN A 102 -18.11 14.43 -32.63
N PHE A 103 -18.05 13.71 -33.74
CA PHE A 103 -18.93 12.57 -34.02
C PHE A 103 -18.70 11.41 -33.05
N GLU A 104 -17.44 11.03 -32.84
CA GLU A 104 -17.06 9.96 -31.90
C GLU A 104 -17.48 10.32 -30.47
N ALA A 105 -17.20 11.54 -30.02
CA ALA A 105 -17.60 12.00 -28.70
C ALA A 105 -19.12 12.05 -28.52
N ALA A 106 -19.88 12.45 -29.55
CA ALA A 106 -21.34 12.39 -29.50
C ALA A 106 -21.84 10.96 -29.29
N ARG A 107 -21.22 9.98 -29.97
CA ARG A 107 -21.56 8.57 -29.79
C ARG A 107 -21.16 8.05 -28.40
N ILE A 108 -20.01 8.44 -27.88
CA ILE A 108 -19.55 8.10 -26.53
C ILE A 108 -20.54 8.63 -25.46
N ARG A 109 -20.98 9.89 -25.57
CA ARG A 109 -21.97 10.48 -24.66
C ARG A 109 -23.30 9.74 -24.66
N ASP A 110 -23.80 9.38 -25.85
CA ASP A 110 -25.04 8.60 -26.00
C ASP A 110 -24.91 7.22 -25.33
N ARG A 111 -23.78 6.54 -25.51
CA ARG A 111 -23.51 5.25 -24.86
C ARG A 111 -23.45 5.36 -23.34
N LEU A 112 -22.74 6.35 -22.80
CA LEU A 112 -22.67 6.61 -21.36
C LEU A 112 -24.05 6.91 -20.77
N THR A 113 -24.90 7.62 -21.52
CA THR A 113 -26.29 7.89 -21.10
C THR A 113 -27.11 6.61 -21.02
N ARG A 114 -26.89 5.67 -21.96
CA ARG A 114 -27.58 4.39 -22.01
C ARG A 114 -27.10 3.39 -20.96
N ASP A 115 -25.78 3.28 -20.75
CA ASP A 115 -25.16 2.35 -19.80
C ASP A 115 -23.92 2.98 -19.16
N LEU A 116 -24.15 3.81 -18.15
CA LEU A 116 -23.08 4.51 -17.46
C LEU A 116 -22.09 3.53 -16.80
N GLY A 117 -22.59 2.48 -16.13
CA GLY A 117 -21.75 1.58 -15.35
C GLY A 117 -20.86 0.67 -16.21
N GLY A 118 -21.38 0.18 -17.34
CA GLY A 118 -20.61 -0.62 -18.30
C GLY A 118 -19.63 0.23 -19.10
N GLU A 119 -20.09 1.35 -19.65
CA GLU A 119 -19.26 2.18 -20.52
C GLU A 119 -18.15 2.91 -19.73
N LEU A 120 -18.34 3.26 -18.45
CA LEU A 120 -17.27 3.80 -17.60
C LEU A 120 -16.10 2.82 -17.39
N LYS A 121 -16.34 1.50 -17.44
CA LYS A 121 -15.26 0.50 -17.35
C LYS A 121 -14.53 0.30 -18.68
N ARG A 122 -15.19 0.66 -19.77
CA ARG A 122 -14.73 0.44 -21.14
C ARG A 122 -14.02 1.65 -21.72
N ILE A 123 -14.43 2.85 -21.35
CA ILE A 123 -13.85 4.12 -21.80
C ILE A 123 -12.77 4.54 -20.81
N LEU A 124 -11.53 4.61 -21.28
CA LEU A 124 -10.34 4.79 -20.46
C LEU A 124 -9.64 6.11 -20.83
N PRO A 125 -9.80 7.19 -20.04
CA PRO A 125 -9.13 8.47 -20.29
C PRO A 125 -7.62 8.39 -19.99
N VAL A 126 -6.79 8.73 -20.96
CA VAL A 126 -5.32 8.77 -20.86
C VAL A 126 -4.82 10.21 -20.91
N VAL A 127 -3.84 10.54 -20.06
CA VAL A 127 -3.24 11.89 -19.95
C VAL A 127 -1.73 11.79 -20.14
N PHE A 128 -1.17 12.56 -21.08
CA PHE A 128 0.29 12.63 -21.31
C PHE A 128 0.95 13.78 -20.51
N PRO A 129 2.29 13.81 -20.33
CA PRO A 129 3.01 14.80 -19.50
C PRO A 129 2.77 16.28 -19.77
N GLN A 130 2.23 16.63 -20.94
CA GLN A 130 1.97 18.02 -21.34
C GLN A 130 0.48 18.35 -21.38
N GLN A 131 -0.37 17.41 -20.97
CA GLN A 131 -1.82 17.56 -20.90
C GLN A 131 -2.25 17.58 -19.44
N SER A 132 -3.45 18.11 -19.20
CA SER A 132 -4.06 18.19 -17.89
C SER A 132 -5.18 17.16 -17.72
N VAL A 133 -5.45 16.81 -16.47
CA VAL A 133 -6.69 16.12 -16.08
C VAL A 133 -7.92 16.91 -16.50
N ASP A 134 -7.80 18.24 -16.51
CA ASP A 134 -8.87 19.13 -16.94
C ASP A 134 -9.09 19.13 -18.46
N ASP A 135 -8.21 18.49 -19.25
CA ASP A 135 -8.40 18.26 -20.69
C ASP A 135 -9.22 17.00 -20.99
N ILE A 136 -9.65 16.29 -19.96
CA ILE A 136 -10.62 15.20 -20.10
C ILE A 136 -12.02 15.83 -20.18
N PRO A 137 -12.89 15.40 -21.12
CA PRO A 137 -14.27 15.86 -21.18
C PRO A 137 -15.04 15.64 -19.87
N ASN A 138 -15.83 16.62 -19.45
CA ASN A 138 -16.51 16.61 -18.15
C ASN A 138 -17.48 15.42 -17.98
N PHE A 139 -18.08 14.94 -19.08
CA PHE A 139 -18.97 13.76 -19.05
C PHE A 139 -18.22 12.45 -18.73
N LEU A 140 -16.89 12.44 -18.75
CA LEU A 140 -16.04 11.35 -18.28
C LEU A 140 -15.62 11.50 -16.82
N ASN A 141 -16.15 12.49 -16.09
CA ASN A 141 -16.01 12.65 -14.64
C ASN A 141 -14.54 12.69 -14.12
N PRO A 142 -13.64 13.52 -14.69
CA PRO A 142 -12.18 13.45 -14.48
C PRO A 142 -11.68 13.48 -13.03
N HIS A 143 -12.48 14.04 -12.12
CA HIS A 143 -12.17 14.19 -10.70
C HIS A 143 -12.81 13.14 -9.79
N SER A 144 -13.67 12.26 -10.32
CA SER A 144 -14.37 11.22 -9.55
C SER A 144 -14.29 9.81 -10.14
N THR A 145 -13.68 9.66 -11.32
CA THR A 145 -13.37 8.37 -11.94
C THR A 145 -11.86 8.18 -12.12
N THR A 146 -11.44 6.93 -12.28
CA THR A 146 -10.06 6.59 -12.60
C THR A 146 -9.69 7.16 -13.97
N ARG A 147 -8.46 7.69 -14.05
CA ARG A 147 -7.80 8.16 -15.27
C ARG A 147 -6.39 7.59 -15.29
N TYR A 148 -5.79 7.53 -16.46
CA TYR A 148 -4.52 6.84 -16.68
C TYR A 148 -3.45 7.84 -17.15
N PRO A 149 -2.73 8.50 -16.22
CA PRO A 149 -1.56 9.27 -16.60
C PRO A 149 -0.48 8.34 -17.15
N VAL A 150 0.10 8.67 -18.31
CA VAL A 150 1.16 7.89 -18.96
C VAL A 150 2.32 8.82 -19.25
N ASP A 151 3.29 8.84 -18.34
CA ASP A 151 4.42 9.78 -18.44
C ASP A 151 5.46 9.34 -19.46
N VAL A 152 5.70 8.03 -19.52
CA VAL A 152 6.69 7.39 -20.40
C VAL A 152 6.07 6.11 -20.97
N PHE A 153 6.35 5.80 -22.24
CA PHE A 153 5.85 4.60 -22.90
C PHE A 153 6.75 3.39 -22.56
N THR A 154 6.54 2.86 -21.36
CA THR A 154 7.15 1.63 -20.84
C THR A 154 6.05 0.74 -20.25
N GLU A 155 6.34 -0.54 -20.01
CA GLU A 155 5.37 -1.46 -19.39
C GLU A 155 4.92 -0.95 -18.01
N GLU A 156 5.85 -0.44 -17.20
CA GLU A 156 5.56 0.20 -15.92
C GLU A 156 4.71 1.46 -16.10
N GLY A 157 5.01 2.29 -17.10
CA GLY A 157 4.28 3.54 -17.37
C GLY A 157 2.83 3.35 -17.81
N VAL A 158 2.45 2.13 -18.23
CA VAL A 158 1.07 1.79 -18.60
C VAL A 158 0.44 0.75 -17.66
N GLU A 159 1.09 0.38 -16.55
CA GLU A 159 0.66 -0.71 -15.68
C GLU A 159 -0.79 -0.56 -15.22
N ASP A 160 -1.20 0.64 -14.79
CA ASP A 160 -2.57 0.93 -14.35
C ASP A 160 -3.59 0.82 -15.48
N LEU A 161 -3.23 1.24 -16.70
CA LEU A 161 -4.07 1.09 -17.89
C LEU A 161 -4.24 -0.39 -18.25
N LEU A 162 -3.17 -1.17 -18.16
CA LEU A 162 -3.22 -2.62 -18.42
C LEU A 162 -4.00 -3.37 -17.34
N ALA A 163 -3.93 -2.95 -16.08
CA ALA A 163 -4.76 -3.51 -15.01
C ALA A 163 -6.25 -3.31 -15.31
N ALA A 164 -6.63 -2.14 -15.85
CA ALA A 164 -8.01 -1.87 -16.27
C ALA A 164 -8.45 -2.72 -17.48
N ILE A 165 -7.58 -2.86 -18.48
CA ILE A 165 -7.85 -3.64 -19.70
C ILE A 165 -7.93 -5.15 -19.41
N THR A 166 -7.05 -5.66 -18.54
CA THR A 166 -6.94 -7.11 -18.26
C THR A 166 -7.79 -7.56 -17.07
N GLY A 167 -8.31 -6.63 -16.28
CA GLY A 167 -9.01 -6.93 -15.02
C GLY A 167 -8.12 -7.49 -13.91
N ARG A 168 -6.78 -7.47 -14.08
CA ARG A 168 -5.81 -7.97 -13.11
C ARG A 168 -5.26 -6.81 -12.29
N ALA A 169 -5.68 -6.73 -11.03
CA ALA A 169 -5.19 -5.71 -10.12
C ALA A 169 -3.69 -5.87 -9.82
N ARG A 170 -2.97 -4.75 -9.79
CA ARG A 170 -1.56 -4.66 -9.41
C ARG A 170 -1.25 -5.34 -8.08
N HIS A 171 -2.13 -5.15 -7.11
CA HIS A 171 -2.03 -5.76 -5.79
C HIS A 171 -3.17 -6.75 -5.63
N GLN A 172 -2.82 -8.04 -5.58
CA GLN A 172 -3.80 -9.07 -5.29
C GLN A 172 -4.32 -8.88 -3.86
N ARG A 173 -5.64 -8.97 -3.71
CA ARG A 173 -6.26 -8.92 -2.39
C ARG A 173 -5.74 -10.11 -1.57
N PRO A 174 -5.13 -9.89 -0.39
CA PRO A 174 -4.66 -11.00 0.43
C PRO A 174 -5.86 -11.82 0.93
N GLU A 175 -5.58 -13.05 1.37
CA GLU A 175 -6.58 -13.85 2.04
C GLU A 175 -7.17 -13.08 3.22
N ARG A 176 -8.49 -13.08 3.31
CA ARG A 176 -9.18 -12.43 4.40
C ARG A 176 -8.90 -13.20 5.68
N GLY A 177 -8.21 -12.57 6.63
CA GLY A 177 -8.03 -13.12 7.97
C GLY A 177 -9.36 -13.37 8.70
N GLN A 178 -9.33 -14.20 9.75
CA GLN A 178 -10.52 -14.52 10.53
C GLN A 178 -11.05 -13.26 11.24
N TRP A 179 -12.31 -12.91 10.97
CA TRP A 179 -13.00 -11.83 11.69
C TRP A 179 -13.27 -12.26 13.13
N ARG A 180 -12.62 -11.59 14.10
CA ARG A 180 -12.73 -11.94 15.53
C ARG A 180 -14.07 -11.56 16.18
N GLY A 181 -15.00 -10.98 15.41
CA GLY A 181 -16.29 -10.52 15.92
C GLY A 181 -16.14 -9.29 16.81
N GLY A 182 -17.13 -8.41 16.81
CA GLY A 182 -17.34 -7.45 17.90
C GLY A 182 -17.85 -8.14 19.17
N ALA A 183 -17.35 -9.33 19.49
CA ALA A 183 -17.62 -9.98 20.76
C ALA A 183 -16.79 -9.22 21.80
N THR A 184 -17.48 -8.48 22.66
CA THR A 184 -16.95 -8.06 23.95
C THR A 184 -16.45 -9.34 24.63
N SER A 185 -15.15 -9.59 24.52
CA SER A 185 -14.48 -10.64 25.26
C SER A 185 -14.75 -10.38 26.73
N THR A 186 -15.61 -11.20 27.33
CA THR A 186 -15.74 -11.32 28.78
C THR A 186 -14.55 -12.06 29.39
N ALA A 187 -13.57 -12.50 28.58
CA ALA A 187 -12.23 -12.78 29.07
C ALA A 187 -11.49 -11.46 29.22
N SER A 188 -11.16 -11.09 30.46
CA SER A 188 -10.16 -10.07 30.76
C SER A 188 -8.97 -10.20 29.80
N PRO A 189 -8.38 -9.11 29.29
CA PRO A 189 -7.15 -9.20 28.51
C PRO A 189 -6.15 -10.01 29.34
N GLY A 190 -5.80 -11.21 28.86
CA GLY A 190 -4.90 -12.08 29.59
C GLY A 190 -3.54 -11.41 29.61
N LYS A 191 -3.14 -10.90 30.77
CA LYS A 191 -1.78 -10.41 31.00
C LYS A 191 -0.80 -11.47 30.48
N THR A 192 0.00 -11.11 29.49
CA THR A 192 0.98 -12.01 28.88
C THR A 192 2.37 -11.59 29.35
N SER A 193 3.12 -12.50 29.97
CA SER A 193 4.53 -12.26 30.28
C SER A 193 5.33 -12.18 28.98
N LEU A 194 6.09 -11.11 28.79
CA LEU A 194 7.04 -10.99 27.68
C LEU A 194 8.24 -11.94 27.87
N ALA A 195 8.61 -12.22 29.12
CA ALA A 195 9.74 -13.09 29.43
C ALA A 195 9.48 -14.56 29.05
N THR A 196 8.28 -15.07 29.35
CA THR A 196 7.98 -16.51 29.24
C THR A 196 6.76 -16.83 28.40
N GLY A 197 5.89 -15.86 28.14
CA GLY A 197 4.62 -16.03 27.41
C GLY A 197 4.67 -15.68 25.92
N LEU A 198 5.81 -15.18 25.42
CA LEU A 198 6.01 -14.85 24.00
C LEU A 198 7.33 -15.44 23.49
N GLU A 199 7.33 -15.83 22.21
CA GLU A 199 8.56 -16.21 21.51
C GLU A 199 9.36 -14.95 21.17
N TRP A 200 10.65 -14.95 21.52
CA TRP A 200 11.54 -13.84 21.19
C TRP A 200 12.01 -13.98 19.75
N ARG A 201 11.82 -12.90 18.99
CA ARG A 201 12.30 -12.82 17.60
C ARG A 201 13.82 -12.72 17.55
N ALA A 202 14.40 -12.02 18.52
CA ALA A 202 15.85 -11.87 18.68
C ALA A 202 16.17 -11.47 20.12
N CYS A 203 17.35 -11.86 20.61
CA CYS A 203 17.89 -11.39 21.88
C CYS A 203 19.43 -11.33 21.81
N SER A 204 20.03 -10.55 22.71
CA SER A 204 21.48 -10.58 22.92
C SER A 204 21.93 -11.89 23.59
N ASP A 205 23.21 -12.21 23.43
CA ASP A 205 23.81 -13.35 24.12
C ASP A 205 23.82 -13.13 25.65
N GLY A 206 23.65 -14.21 26.41
CA GLY A 206 23.71 -14.17 27.87
C GLY A 206 22.45 -13.63 28.57
N ILE A 207 21.37 -13.32 27.82
CA ILE A 207 20.05 -13.08 28.39
C ILE A 207 19.47 -14.38 28.95
N ARG A 208 18.83 -14.30 30.12
CA ARG A 208 18.13 -15.41 30.77
C ARG A 208 16.71 -15.03 31.17
N THR A 209 15.82 -16.00 31.16
CA THR A 209 14.46 -15.91 31.73
C THR A 209 14.46 -16.63 33.07
N GLU A 210 14.41 -15.87 34.17
CA GLU A 210 14.42 -16.43 35.52
C GLU A 210 13.74 -15.49 36.51
N GLY A 211 13.52 -15.96 37.74
CA GLY A 211 13.04 -15.12 38.82
C GLY A 211 14.12 -14.15 39.30
N ALA A 212 13.77 -12.88 39.51
CA ALA A 212 14.68 -11.85 39.98
C ALA A 212 14.22 -11.29 41.33
N ARG A 213 15.16 -10.79 42.13
CA ARG A 213 14.87 -9.95 43.30
C ARG A 213 15.41 -8.55 43.04
N ILE A 214 14.52 -7.56 43.11
CA ILE A 214 14.84 -6.14 42.88
C ILE A 214 14.22 -5.34 44.02
N ASN A 215 15.07 -4.71 44.82
CA ASN A 215 14.69 -3.91 45.99
C ASN A 215 13.77 -4.69 46.93
N ASP A 216 14.21 -5.89 47.31
CA ASP A 216 13.55 -6.85 48.18
C ASP A 216 12.23 -7.45 47.66
N VAL A 217 11.80 -7.08 46.46
CA VAL A 217 10.61 -7.62 45.79
C VAL A 217 11.02 -8.72 44.82
N HIS A 218 10.34 -9.86 44.90
CA HIS A 218 10.54 -10.96 43.96
C HIS A 218 9.61 -10.82 42.74
N TYR A 219 10.21 -10.89 41.55
CA TYR A 219 9.54 -10.92 40.24
C TYR A 219 9.78 -12.31 39.64
N ALA A 220 8.71 -13.02 39.29
CA ALA A 220 8.79 -14.44 38.94
C ALA A 220 9.27 -14.67 37.50
N ASP A 221 8.83 -13.83 36.57
CA ASP A 221 9.07 -13.94 35.13
C ASP A 221 9.95 -12.77 34.67
N SER A 222 11.24 -12.79 34.98
CA SER A 222 12.14 -11.67 34.69
C SER A 222 13.09 -11.96 33.52
N ILE A 223 13.53 -10.90 32.84
CA ILE A 223 14.59 -10.95 31.82
C ILE A 223 15.86 -10.41 32.45
N VAL A 224 16.85 -11.29 32.61
CA VAL A 224 18.05 -11.05 33.41
C VAL A 224 19.28 -11.02 32.52
N LEU A 225 20.20 -10.09 32.80
CA LEU A 225 21.50 -9.97 32.17
C LEU A 225 22.60 -10.02 33.24
N ARG A 226 23.55 -10.95 33.06
CA ARG A 226 24.79 -11.07 33.85
C ARG A 226 26.06 -11.22 33.00
N ALA A 227 25.99 -10.88 31.71
CA ALA A 227 27.05 -11.09 30.73
C ALA A 227 27.65 -9.76 30.24
N ALA A 228 28.82 -9.81 29.60
CA ALA A 228 29.62 -8.63 29.20
C ALA A 228 29.04 -7.78 28.05
N GLU A 229 27.74 -7.88 27.81
CA GLU A 229 27.08 -7.18 26.72
C GLU A 229 27.06 -5.67 26.97
N ARG A 230 27.61 -4.91 26.01
CA ARG A 230 27.64 -3.44 26.06
C ARG A 230 26.25 -2.84 25.91
N LEU A 231 25.35 -3.55 25.22
CA LEU A 231 23.93 -3.28 25.12
C LEU A 231 23.18 -4.60 24.93
N ALA A 232 22.43 -5.03 25.95
CA ALA A 232 21.60 -6.20 25.83
C ALA A 232 20.18 -5.83 25.41
N PHE A 233 19.55 -6.70 24.63
CA PHE A 233 18.15 -6.51 24.25
C PHE A 233 17.39 -7.82 24.12
N VAL A 234 16.05 -7.68 24.16
CA VAL A 234 15.07 -8.68 23.73
C VAL A 234 14.08 -8.00 22.80
N GLU A 235 13.79 -8.62 21.66
CA GLU A 235 12.81 -8.15 20.67
C GLU A 235 11.69 -9.17 20.48
N VAL A 236 10.45 -8.70 20.48
CA VAL A 236 9.23 -9.49 20.25
C VAL A 236 8.33 -8.85 19.21
N ASP A 237 7.58 -9.69 18.49
CA ASP A 237 6.48 -9.23 17.63
C ASP A 237 5.20 -9.18 18.47
N LEU A 238 4.61 -7.98 18.56
CA LEU A 238 3.36 -7.76 19.28
C LEU A 238 2.14 -8.01 18.41
N GLY A 239 2.28 -8.08 17.08
CA GLY A 239 1.18 -8.25 16.14
C GLY A 239 0.07 -7.20 16.29
N MET A 240 0.38 -6.03 16.87
CA MET A 240 -0.58 -4.98 17.24
C MET A 240 -1.70 -5.45 18.19
N ALA A 241 -1.48 -6.55 18.92
CA ALA A 241 -2.50 -7.21 19.73
C ALA A 241 -2.64 -6.61 21.14
N TYR A 242 -1.67 -5.80 21.57
CA TYR A 242 -1.55 -5.29 22.93
C TYR A 242 -1.72 -3.77 22.97
N ARG A 243 -2.04 -3.25 24.15
CA ARG A 243 -2.27 -1.83 24.41
C ARG A 243 -1.27 -1.23 25.37
N ARG A 244 -0.72 -2.02 26.29
CA ARG A 244 0.21 -1.51 27.30
C ARG A 244 1.25 -2.55 27.72
N LEU A 245 2.45 -2.09 28.04
CA LEU A 245 3.53 -2.84 28.68
C LEU A 245 3.77 -2.25 30.07
N THR A 246 3.84 -3.10 31.09
CA THR A 246 4.31 -2.72 32.43
C THR A 246 5.46 -3.61 32.88
N SER A 247 6.48 -3.04 33.53
CA SER A 247 7.62 -3.79 34.09
C SER A 247 8.32 -2.99 35.20
N VAL A 248 9.24 -3.62 35.92
CA VAL A 248 10.15 -2.95 36.84
C VAL A 248 11.60 -3.13 36.38
N ALA A 249 12.26 -2.04 36.04
CA ALA A 249 13.70 -2.04 35.75
C ALA A 249 14.49 -1.95 37.07
N GLY A 250 15.56 -2.73 37.20
CA GLY A 250 16.39 -2.68 38.40
C GLY A 250 17.74 -3.38 38.31
N VAL A 251 18.56 -3.11 39.33
CA VAL A 251 19.76 -3.88 39.66
C VAL A 251 19.34 -5.01 40.59
N LEU A 252 19.89 -6.21 40.39
CA LEU A 252 19.57 -7.39 41.18
C LEU A 252 20.09 -7.26 42.62
N ASP A 253 19.32 -7.74 43.60
CA ASP A 253 19.67 -7.65 45.02
C ASP A 253 20.92 -8.46 45.39
N ASP A 254 21.21 -9.51 44.63
CA ASP A 254 22.39 -10.37 44.78
C ASP A 254 23.55 -9.94 43.86
N ALA A 255 23.50 -8.72 43.31
CA ALA A 255 24.58 -8.19 42.48
C ALA A 255 25.91 -8.17 43.25
N VAL A 256 26.95 -8.77 42.67
CA VAL A 256 28.30 -8.79 43.23
C VAL A 256 28.86 -7.37 43.35
N GLU A 257 28.54 -6.50 42.38
CA GLU A 257 28.93 -5.09 42.41
C GLU A 257 27.71 -4.19 42.66
N PRO A 258 27.48 -3.75 43.91
CA PRO A 258 26.28 -2.99 44.27
C PRO A 258 26.28 -1.56 43.74
N PHE A 259 27.44 -0.97 43.46
CA PHE A 259 27.57 0.41 42.98
C PHE A 259 27.53 0.49 41.44
N GLN A 260 26.54 -0.16 40.82
CA GLN A 260 26.30 -0.10 39.39
C GLN A 260 25.06 0.73 39.03
N VAL A 261 25.11 1.36 37.86
CA VAL A 261 23.97 2.07 37.28
C VAL A 261 23.54 1.34 36.02
N GLY A 262 22.33 0.81 36.04
CA GLY A 262 21.69 0.21 34.88
C GLY A 262 20.94 1.26 34.07
N HIS A 263 21.04 1.18 32.75
CA HIS A 263 20.35 2.03 31.79
C HIS A 263 19.36 1.18 31.02
N PHE A 264 18.10 1.57 30.99
CA PHE A 264 16.99 0.82 30.43
C PHE A 264 16.22 1.67 29.41
N ARG A 265 15.70 1.04 28.36
CA ARG A 265 14.93 1.71 27.31
C ARG A 265 13.97 0.75 26.63
N VAL A 266 12.83 1.27 26.17
CA VAL A 266 11.87 0.54 25.34
C VAL A 266 11.84 1.16 23.95
N LEU A 267 11.86 0.34 22.90
CA LEU A 267 11.68 0.80 21.52
C LEU A 267 10.36 0.26 20.97
N LEU A 268 9.53 1.16 20.43
CA LEU A 268 8.26 0.85 19.78
C LEU A 268 8.42 1.08 18.27
N ASP A 269 8.40 0.01 17.47
CA ASP A 269 8.69 0.06 16.03
C ASP A 269 9.99 0.82 15.71
N GLY A 270 11.02 0.59 16.54
CA GLY A 270 12.31 1.24 16.43
C GLY A 270 12.39 2.65 17.03
N ARG A 271 11.28 3.23 17.52
CA ARG A 271 11.28 4.55 18.18
C ARG A 271 11.60 4.42 19.67
N PRO A 272 12.71 5.01 20.17
CA PRO A 272 13.10 4.89 21.56
C PRO A 272 12.24 5.72 22.51
N SER A 273 11.90 5.14 23.67
CA SER A 273 11.45 5.85 24.86
C SER A 273 12.60 6.65 25.49
N PRO A 274 12.31 7.62 26.38
CA PRO A 274 13.32 8.14 27.29
C PRO A 274 14.02 7.00 28.03
N GLU A 275 15.32 7.18 28.22
CA GLU A 275 16.14 6.24 29.00
C GLU A 275 15.85 6.38 30.49
N VAL A 276 15.77 5.24 31.17
CA VAL A 276 15.56 5.16 32.61
C VAL A 276 16.82 4.60 33.25
N LYS A 277 17.34 5.32 34.25
CA LYS A 277 18.53 4.91 35.01
C LYS A 277 18.11 4.38 36.36
N VAL A 278 18.67 3.24 36.73
CA VAL A 278 18.39 2.54 37.99
C VAL A 278 19.68 2.21 38.71
N ALA A 279 19.61 2.11 40.03
CA ALA A 279 20.70 1.66 40.88
C ALA A 279 20.15 0.68 41.92
N LEU A 280 21.04 -0.02 42.64
CA LEU A 280 20.62 -0.89 43.73
C LEU A 280 19.79 -0.11 44.77
N GLY A 281 18.66 -0.68 45.19
CA GLY A 281 17.70 -0.03 46.07
C GLY A 281 16.88 1.13 45.45
N ARG A 282 17.08 1.41 44.15
CA ARG A 282 16.37 2.47 43.39
C ARG A 282 15.88 1.94 42.04
N PRO A 283 14.90 1.01 42.04
CA PRO A 283 14.28 0.53 40.82
C PRO A 283 13.37 1.59 40.19
N ALA A 284 13.00 1.37 38.94
CA ALA A 284 12.06 2.24 38.23
C ALA A 284 10.91 1.44 37.61
N LYS A 285 9.69 1.96 37.75
CA LYS A 285 8.52 1.42 37.05
C LYS A 285 8.53 1.87 35.61
N ILE A 286 8.29 0.93 34.71
CA ILE A 286 8.14 1.16 33.29
C ILE A 286 6.69 0.90 32.93
N ASP A 287 6.07 1.87 32.29
CA ASP A 287 4.66 1.86 31.90
C ASP A 287 4.53 2.58 30.56
N VAL A 288 4.29 1.81 29.50
CA VAL A 288 4.36 2.28 28.11
C VAL A 288 3.13 1.81 27.34
N GLY A 289 2.47 2.73 26.64
CA GLY A 289 1.40 2.38 25.71
C GLY A 289 1.97 1.75 24.43
N VAL A 290 1.48 0.56 24.07
CA VAL A 290 1.92 -0.21 22.89
C VAL A 290 0.81 -0.46 21.86
N THR A 291 -0.29 0.32 21.94
CA THR A 291 -1.41 0.20 20.99
C THR A 291 -0.95 0.45 19.55
N GLY A 292 -1.22 -0.51 18.66
CA GLY A 292 -0.85 -0.40 17.24
C GLY A 292 0.63 -0.63 16.95
N VAL A 293 1.43 -1.04 17.95
CA VAL A 293 2.85 -1.34 17.77
C VAL A 293 3.01 -2.75 17.22
N LEU A 294 3.84 -2.90 16.18
CA LEU A 294 4.15 -4.22 15.61
C LEU A 294 5.33 -4.86 16.34
N ARG A 295 6.41 -4.10 16.58
CA ARG A 295 7.64 -4.61 17.20
C ARG A 295 7.97 -3.85 18.47
N LEU A 296 8.27 -4.61 19.51
CA LEU A 296 8.72 -4.11 20.79
C LEU A 296 10.12 -4.63 21.06
N ARG A 297 11.02 -3.74 21.50
CA ARG A 297 12.36 -4.11 21.94
C ARG A 297 12.66 -3.51 23.31
N LEU A 298 13.05 -4.36 24.25
CA LEU A 298 13.52 -3.97 25.58
C LEU A 298 15.04 -3.93 25.55
N GLU A 299 15.64 -2.80 25.90
CA GLU A 299 17.09 -2.62 25.95
C GLU A 299 17.54 -2.31 27.36
N PHE A 300 18.69 -2.86 27.74
CA PHE A 300 19.27 -2.60 29.04
C PHE A 300 20.78 -2.88 29.06
N HIS A 301 21.52 -2.04 29.77
CA HIS A 301 22.97 -2.14 29.83
C HIS A 301 23.57 -1.43 31.04
N ARG A 302 24.85 -1.72 31.30
CA ARG A 302 25.69 -1.00 32.26
C ARG A 302 26.79 -0.26 31.51
N PRO A 303 26.93 1.07 31.66
CA PRO A 303 28.04 1.80 31.07
C PRO A 303 29.39 1.34 31.61
N GLY A 304 30.42 1.29 30.75
CA GLY A 304 31.79 0.96 31.15
C GLY A 304 32.08 -0.54 31.32
N THR A 305 31.13 -1.41 30.97
CA THR A 305 31.34 -2.88 30.94
C THR A 305 32.41 -3.27 29.93
N THR A 306 33.28 -4.21 30.35
CA THR A 306 34.23 -4.91 29.48
C THR A 306 34.01 -6.42 29.62
N GLU A 307 34.70 -7.23 28.80
CA GLU A 307 34.55 -8.70 28.78
C GLU A 307 34.75 -9.40 30.13
N SER A 308 35.46 -8.77 31.07
CA SER A 308 35.82 -9.40 32.36
C SER A 308 35.59 -8.51 33.59
N LYS A 309 35.14 -7.26 33.41
CA LYS A 309 34.92 -6.33 34.53
C LYS A 309 33.65 -5.54 34.34
N TRP A 310 33.05 -5.18 35.48
CA TRP A 310 31.86 -4.33 35.52
C TRP A 310 30.71 -4.94 34.72
N LEU A 311 30.51 -6.25 34.85
CA LEU A 311 29.39 -6.92 34.22
C LEU A 311 28.07 -6.31 34.74
N PRO A 312 27.08 -6.08 33.87
CA PRO A 312 25.74 -5.72 34.30
C PRO A 312 25.13 -6.86 35.11
N GLU A 313 24.43 -6.54 36.20
CA GLU A 313 23.58 -7.48 36.94
C GLU A 313 22.19 -6.85 37.05
N LEU A 314 21.51 -6.84 35.91
CA LEU A 314 20.35 -6.02 35.63
C LEU A 314 19.16 -6.90 35.23
N ALA A 315 17.95 -6.44 35.55
CA ALA A 315 16.75 -7.16 35.17
C ALA A 315 15.57 -6.26 34.81
N TRP A 316 14.78 -6.74 33.84
CA TRP A 316 13.38 -6.37 33.69
C TRP A 316 12.54 -7.34 34.51
N GLY A 317 12.00 -6.89 35.65
CA GLY A 317 11.11 -7.65 36.51
C GLY A 317 9.68 -7.66 35.95
N ASP A 318 9.13 -8.86 35.78
CA ASP A 318 7.77 -9.14 35.27
C ASP A 318 7.32 -8.19 34.15
N PRO A 319 7.97 -8.18 32.96
CA PRO A 319 7.48 -7.43 31.83
C PRO A 319 6.18 -8.06 31.31
N VAL A 320 5.06 -7.36 31.51
CA VAL A 320 3.71 -7.85 31.22
C VAL A 320 3.03 -6.97 30.18
N LEU A 321 2.39 -7.62 29.20
CA LEU A 321 1.58 -7.01 28.16
C LEU A 321 0.08 -7.22 28.41
N GLU A 322 -0.72 -6.18 28.20
CA GLU A 322 -2.20 -6.17 28.27
C GLU A 322 -2.85 -5.54 27.03
#